data_AF-A0A6L6R4A9-F1
#
_entry.id   AF-A0A6L6R4A9-F1
#
_cell.length_a   1.000
_cell.length_b   1.000
_cell.length_c   1.000
_cell.angle_alpha   90.00
_cell.angle_beta   90.00
_cell.angle_gamma   90.00
#
_symmetry.space_group_name_H-M   'P 1'
#
loop_
_entity.id
_entity.type
_entity.pdbx_description
1 polymer ?
#
loop_
_entity_poly.entity_id
_entity_poly.type
_entity_poly.pdbx_seq_one_letter_code
_entity_poly.pdbx_strand_id
1 'polypeptide(L)'
;MTVPFIDADDPLVADLLAGTIELVRAAGGFIAPTTRILERDGQLSIESSAAEGEPLLRIPREAFVRVDRVVWSQDGDRIVIEQVPDDCGDVEWEMLYLQVALHNACGKVAWMRRTHPSLDPGLPENLVEAVRSVVPSFRNPEMNPIDLLWANRCFRMPMHPTATAERVLVPIVDLLNHHAGGAIGGWDGESFNVATALAFGTQECALDYGMDRDALEMAIVYGFADTTADSRAATTHDPAALERIIALASLPGARESSAPLRDAALRLASAIPEPGSVPPP
;
A
#
# COMPACT_ATOMS: atom_id res chain seq x y z
N MET A 1 9.69 -29.68 -0.62
CA MET A 1 9.32 -28.48 0.16
C MET A 1 7.89 -28.15 -0.17
N THR A 2 7.05 -27.89 0.84
CA THR A 2 5.68 -27.42 0.62
C THR A 2 5.70 -26.03 -0.02
N VAL A 3 4.87 -25.85 -1.04
CA VAL A 3 4.72 -24.58 -1.77
C VAL A 3 3.64 -23.76 -1.05
N PRO A 4 3.81 -22.43 -0.88
CA PRO A 4 2.72 -21.57 -0.46
C PRO A 4 1.46 -21.85 -1.28
N PHE A 5 0.32 -21.80 -0.61
CA PHE A 5 -0.96 -22.01 -1.28
C PHE A 5 -1.41 -20.69 -1.92
N ILE A 6 -1.78 -20.72 -3.20
CA ILE A 6 -2.38 -19.57 -3.88
C ILE A 6 -3.86 -19.86 -4.07
N ASP A 7 -4.69 -18.90 -3.68
CA ASP A 7 -6.14 -18.96 -3.77
C ASP A 7 -6.64 -17.68 -4.41
N ALA A 8 -6.91 -17.71 -5.71
CA ALA A 8 -7.32 -16.56 -6.50
C ALA A 8 -8.63 -16.85 -7.24
N ASP A 9 -9.46 -15.83 -7.40
CA ASP A 9 -10.68 -15.93 -8.21
C ASP A 9 -10.33 -15.99 -9.71
N ASP A 10 -9.25 -15.32 -10.13
CA ASP A 10 -8.72 -15.33 -11.50
C ASP A 10 -7.53 -16.32 -11.66
N PRO A 11 -7.64 -17.35 -12.53
CA PRO A 11 -6.53 -18.25 -12.83
C PRO A 11 -5.27 -17.56 -13.34
N LEU A 12 -5.39 -16.46 -14.10
CA LEU A 12 -4.24 -15.70 -14.56
C LEU A 12 -3.50 -15.07 -13.38
N VAL A 13 -4.21 -14.54 -12.40
CA VAL A 13 -3.59 -14.00 -11.18
C VAL A 13 -2.90 -15.12 -10.40
N ALA A 14 -3.52 -16.29 -10.30
CA ALA A 14 -2.89 -17.45 -9.66
C ALA A 14 -1.55 -17.82 -10.32
N ASP A 15 -1.51 -17.87 -11.65
CA ASP A 15 -0.30 -18.20 -12.42
C ASP A 15 0.80 -17.13 -12.25
N LEU A 16 0.42 -15.84 -12.24
CA LEU A 16 1.36 -14.72 -12.05
C LEU A 16 1.97 -14.71 -10.63
N LEU A 17 1.16 -15.01 -9.62
CA LEU A 17 1.63 -15.20 -8.25
C LEU A 17 2.54 -16.42 -8.14
N ALA A 18 2.21 -17.53 -8.79
CA ALA A 18 3.05 -18.73 -8.80
C ALA A 18 4.42 -18.44 -9.44
N GLY A 19 4.45 -17.78 -10.60
CA GLY A 19 5.68 -17.34 -11.25
C GLY A 19 6.51 -16.41 -10.37
N THR A 20 5.87 -15.47 -9.67
CA THR A 20 6.54 -14.58 -8.71
C THR A 20 7.22 -15.36 -7.59
N ILE A 21 6.52 -16.34 -7.00
CA ILE A 21 7.05 -17.21 -5.93
C ILE A 21 8.23 -18.04 -6.42
N GLU A 22 8.13 -18.60 -7.62
CA GLU A 22 9.20 -19.39 -8.23
C GLU A 22 10.46 -18.54 -8.45
N LEU A 23 10.31 -17.32 -8.94
CA LEU A 23 11.42 -16.40 -9.17
C LEU A 23 12.11 -15.99 -7.86
N VAL A 24 11.32 -15.63 -6.83
CA VAL A 24 11.86 -15.32 -5.49
C VAL A 24 12.67 -16.50 -4.95
N ARG A 25 12.17 -17.73 -5.11
CA ARG A 25 12.87 -18.94 -4.66
C ARG A 25 14.12 -19.23 -5.47
N ALA A 26 14.07 -19.05 -6.78
CA ALA A 26 15.22 -19.22 -7.67
C ALA A 26 16.36 -18.25 -7.32
N ALA A 27 16.02 -17.03 -6.89
CA ALA A 27 16.95 -16.03 -6.38
C ALA A 27 17.44 -16.30 -4.92
N GLY A 28 17.11 -17.44 -4.33
CA GLY A 28 17.51 -17.78 -2.95
C GLY A 28 16.67 -17.13 -1.85
N GLY A 29 15.48 -16.64 -2.20
CA GLY A 29 14.49 -16.14 -1.25
C GLY A 29 13.80 -17.23 -0.45
N PHE A 30 13.11 -16.81 0.60
CA PHE A 30 12.30 -17.67 1.45
C PHE A 30 10.89 -17.11 1.59
N ILE A 31 9.92 -18.02 1.50
CA ILE A 31 8.50 -17.75 1.77
C ILE A 31 8.05 -18.92 2.65
N ALA A 32 7.48 -18.61 3.81
CA ALA A 32 7.10 -19.62 4.78
C ALA A 32 6.11 -20.62 4.15
N PRO A 33 6.27 -21.94 4.40
CA PRO A 33 5.37 -22.95 3.85
C PRO A 33 3.95 -22.88 4.39
N THR A 34 3.73 -22.15 5.48
CA THR A 34 2.42 -21.85 6.09
C THR A 34 1.70 -20.69 5.42
N THR A 35 2.35 -20.03 4.45
CA THR A 35 1.81 -18.85 3.75
C THR A 35 0.72 -19.26 2.78
N ARG A 36 -0.39 -18.51 2.80
CA ARG A 36 -1.42 -18.51 1.79
C ARG A 36 -1.48 -17.11 1.16
N ILE A 37 -1.46 -17.03 -0.17
CA ILE A 37 -1.66 -15.78 -0.89
C ILE A 37 -3.07 -15.81 -1.47
N LEU A 38 -3.87 -14.80 -1.12
CA LEU A 38 -5.26 -14.71 -1.50
C LEU A 38 -5.45 -13.60 -2.54
N GLU A 39 -6.29 -13.84 -3.52
CA GLU A 39 -6.83 -12.81 -4.40
C GLU A 39 -8.36 -12.88 -4.45
N ARG A 40 -9.03 -11.75 -4.23
CA ARG A 40 -10.48 -11.59 -4.33
C ARG A 40 -10.82 -10.25 -4.97
N ASP A 41 -11.55 -10.25 -6.08
CA ASP A 41 -11.95 -9.04 -6.81
C ASP A 41 -10.78 -8.04 -7.03
N GLY A 42 -9.62 -8.57 -7.44
CA GLY A 42 -8.39 -7.83 -7.67
C GLY A 42 -7.68 -7.36 -6.39
N GLN A 43 -8.19 -7.67 -5.19
CA GLN A 43 -7.51 -7.38 -3.93
C GLN A 43 -6.65 -8.55 -3.50
N LEU A 44 -5.44 -8.25 -3.04
CA LEU A 44 -4.43 -9.24 -2.68
C LEU A 44 -4.16 -9.15 -1.18
N SER A 45 -3.99 -10.29 -0.52
CA SER A 45 -3.57 -10.36 0.88
C SER A 45 -2.75 -11.62 1.14
N ILE A 46 -2.11 -11.66 2.31
CA ILE A 46 -1.34 -12.81 2.77
C ILE A 46 -1.91 -13.28 4.10
N GLU A 47 -2.13 -14.59 4.21
CA GLU A 47 -2.40 -15.27 5.48
C GLU A 47 -1.25 -16.21 5.85
N SER A 48 -1.09 -16.49 7.15
CA SER A 48 -0.17 -17.50 7.64
C SER A 48 -0.72 -18.23 8.85
N SER A 49 -0.48 -19.54 8.91
CA SER A 49 -0.71 -20.35 10.11
C SER A 49 0.50 -20.42 11.04
N ALA A 50 1.57 -19.67 10.76
CA ALA A 50 2.74 -19.60 11.65
C ALA A 50 2.43 -18.82 12.93
N ALA A 51 3.23 -19.04 13.97
CA ALA A 51 3.15 -18.25 15.19
C ALA A 51 3.67 -16.82 14.96
N GLU A 52 3.18 -15.87 15.75
CA GLU A 52 3.66 -14.48 15.71
C GLU A 52 5.17 -14.39 15.98
N GLY A 53 5.87 -13.58 15.19
CA GLY A 53 7.33 -13.44 15.23
C GLY A 53 8.12 -14.50 14.44
N GLU A 54 7.49 -15.59 13.97
CA GLU A 54 8.15 -16.56 13.08
C GLU A 54 8.48 -15.93 11.71
N PRO A 55 9.57 -16.33 11.05
CA PRO A 55 9.91 -15.85 9.71
C PRO A 55 8.78 -16.08 8.69
N LEU A 56 8.34 -15.02 8.02
CA LEU A 56 7.31 -15.10 6.97
C LEU A 56 7.94 -15.00 5.58
N LEU A 57 8.65 -13.91 5.31
CA LEU A 57 9.27 -13.60 4.02
C LEU A 57 10.74 -13.22 4.19
N ARG A 58 11.57 -13.66 3.24
CA ARG A 58 12.89 -13.10 2.97
C ARG A 58 13.05 -12.96 1.46
N ILE A 59 12.96 -11.73 0.98
CA ILE A 59 13.05 -11.42 -0.45
C ILE A 59 14.47 -10.92 -0.76
N PRO A 60 15.23 -11.61 -1.63
CA PRO A 60 16.60 -11.21 -1.96
C PRO A 60 16.59 -9.96 -2.84
N ARG A 61 17.65 -9.13 -2.72
CA ARG A 61 17.84 -7.91 -3.50
C ARG A 61 17.71 -8.10 -5.00
N GLU A 62 18.15 -9.26 -5.49
CA GLU A 62 18.14 -9.64 -6.91
C GLU A 62 16.71 -9.77 -7.47
N ALA A 63 15.71 -10.01 -6.62
CA ALA A 63 14.30 -10.10 -6.99
C ALA A 63 13.56 -8.76 -6.86
N PHE A 64 14.23 -7.68 -6.48
CA PHE A 64 13.60 -6.37 -6.36
C PHE A 64 13.43 -5.70 -7.72
N VAL A 65 12.42 -4.83 -7.84
CA VAL A 65 12.18 -4.06 -9.07
C VAL A 65 12.40 -2.57 -8.81
N ARG A 66 13.42 -1.99 -9.46
CA ARG A 66 13.76 -0.56 -9.35
C ARG A 66 12.86 0.30 -10.23
N VAL A 67 11.65 0.57 -9.74
CA VAL A 67 10.57 1.21 -10.53
C VAL A 67 10.91 2.63 -11.02
N ASP A 68 11.78 3.36 -10.32
CA ASP A 68 12.21 4.71 -10.72
C ASP A 68 13.12 4.71 -11.97
N ARG A 69 13.68 3.55 -12.32
CA ARG A 69 14.58 3.40 -13.49
C ARG A 69 13.86 2.97 -14.75
N VAL A 70 12.60 2.57 -14.64
CA VAL A 70 11.74 2.16 -15.75
C VAL A 70 11.02 3.37 -16.31
N VAL A 71 10.95 3.48 -17.63
CA VAL A 71 10.11 4.49 -18.29
C VAL A 71 8.72 3.89 -18.46
N TRP A 72 7.74 4.56 -17.86
CA TRP A 72 6.35 4.15 -17.85
C TRP A 72 5.56 4.96 -18.87
N SER A 73 4.69 4.28 -19.61
CA SER A 73 3.63 4.94 -20.38
C SER A 73 2.27 4.61 -19.78
N GLN A 74 1.34 5.54 -19.95
CA GLN A 74 -0.02 5.39 -19.45
C GLN A 74 -0.95 5.10 -20.63
N ASP A 75 -1.56 3.92 -20.64
CA ASP A 75 -2.58 3.54 -21.61
C ASP A 75 -3.89 3.22 -20.86
N GLY A 76 -4.74 4.24 -20.73
CA GLY A 76 -5.98 4.16 -19.95
C GLY A 76 -5.73 3.75 -18.49
N ASP A 77 -6.20 2.55 -18.14
CA ASP A 77 -6.09 1.94 -16.81
C ASP A 77 -5.06 0.81 -16.76
N ARG A 78 -4.10 0.81 -17.70
CA ARG A 78 -3.03 -0.18 -17.74
C ARG A 78 -1.68 0.45 -17.48
N ILE A 79 -0.85 -0.31 -16.78
CA ILE A 79 0.58 -0.05 -16.62
C ILE A 79 1.27 -0.58 -17.87
N VAL A 80 2.01 0.28 -18.57
CA VAL A 80 2.76 -0.09 -19.77
C VAL A 80 4.23 0.29 -19.60
N ILE A 81 5.11 -0.67 -19.83
CA ILE A 81 6.56 -0.47 -19.84
C ILE A 81 6.93 0.09 -21.22
N GLU A 82 7.50 1.29 -21.27
CA GLU A 82 8.02 1.88 -22.51
C GLU A 82 9.51 1.54 -22.69
N GLN A 83 10.29 1.66 -21.62
CA GLN A 83 11.71 1.35 -21.64
C GLN A 83 12.16 0.76 -20.30
N VAL A 84 13.03 -0.24 -20.37
CA VAL A 84 13.72 -0.85 -19.23
C VAL A 84 15.19 -0.41 -19.29
N PRO A 85 15.86 -0.13 -18.17
CA PRO A 85 17.27 0.26 -18.18
C PRO A 85 18.17 -0.90 -18.65
N ASP A 86 19.26 -0.57 -19.34
CA ASP A 86 20.18 -1.56 -19.93
C ASP A 86 20.90 -2.44 -18.89
N ASP A 87 20.98 -1.98 -17.64
CA ASP A 87 21.57 -2.71 -16.50
C ASP A 87 20.52 -3.35 -15.58
N CYS A 88 19.32 -3.60 -16.11
CA CYS A 88 18.32 -4.46 -15.47
C CYS A 88 18.80 -5.91 -15.52
N GLY A 89 18.90 -6.57 -14.36
CA GLY A 89 19.30 -7.97 -14.30
C GLY A 89 18.19 -8.90 -14.78
N ASP A 90 18.52 -10.11 -15.22
CA ASP A 90 17.55 -11.07 -15.78
C ASP A 90 16.38 -11.36 -14.81
N VAL A 91 16.68 -11.56 -13.52
CA VAL A 91 15.65 -11.81 -12.49
C VAL A 91 14.77 -10.58 -12.26
N GLU A 92 15.37 -9.39 -12.17
CA GLU A 92 14.62 -8.13 -12.02
C GLU A 92 13.73 -7.88 -13.23
N TRP A 93 14.23 -8.16 -14.43
CA TRP A 93 13.49 -8.02 -15.68
C TRP A 93 12.26 -8.92 -15.68
N GLU A 94 12.44 -10.23 -15.43
CA GLU A 94 11.31 -11.17 -15.37
C GLU A 94 10.31 -10.78 -14.26
N MET A 95 10.81 -10.37 -13.09
CA MET A 95 9.97 -9.90 -12.00
C MET A 95 9.16 -8.65 -12.38
N LEU A 96 9.78 -7.67 -13.06
CA LEU A 96 9.12 -6.45 -13.52
C LEU A 96 7.91 -6.78 -14.40
N TYR A 97 8.07 -7.68 -15.39
CA TYR A 97 6.96 -8.07 -16.26
C TYR A 97 5.87 -8.82 -15.51
N LEU A 98 6.23 -9.71 -14.58
CA LEU A 98 5.26 -10.42 -13.74
C LEU A 98 4.45 -9.46 -12.87
N GLN A 99 5.09 -8.49 -12.20
CA GLN A 99 4.40 -7.53 -11.34
C GLN A 99 3.52 -6.56 -12.13
N VAL A 100 3.96 -6.11 -13.31
CA VAL A 100 3.12 -5.31 -14.21
C VAL A 100 1.92 -6.10 -14.70
N ALA A 101 2.10 -7.37 -15.09
CA ALA A 101 1.00 -8.24 -15.49
C ALA A 101 0.03 -8.48 -14.33
N LEU A 102 0.53 -8.73 -13.12
CA LEU A 102 -0.26 -8.99 -11.92
C LEU A 102 -1.14 -7.78 -11.57
N HIS A 103 -0.55 -6.59 -11.46
CA HIS A 103 -1.32 -5.38 -11.13
C HIS A 103 -2.33 -5.00 -12.21
N ASN A 104 -2.03 -5.27 -13.49
CA ASN A 104 -2.98 -5.10 -14.58
C ASN A 104 -4.13 -6.10 -14.51
N ALA A 105 -3.85 -7.38 -14.24
CA ALA A 105 -4.86 -8.43 -14.08
C ALA A 105 -5.79 -8.14 -12.89
N CYS A 106 -5.22 -7.64 -11.79
CA CYS A 106 -5.98 -7.16 -10.63
C CYS A 106 -6.68 -5.81 -10.82
N GLY A 107 -6.58 -5.18 -12.01
CA GLY A 107 -7.22 -3.90 -12.30
C GLY A 107 -6.82 -2.75 -11.36
N LYS A 108 -5.59 -2.77 -10.81
CA LYS A 108 -5.21 -1.85 -9.71
C LYS A 108 -5.32 -0.38 -10.09
N VAL A 109 -4.92 0.00 -11.31
CA VAL A 109 -5.02 1.40 -11.75
C VAL A 109 -6.48 1.85 -11.93
N ALA A 110 -7.32 1.01 -12.54
CA ALA A 110 -8.77 1.27 -12.67
C ALA A 110 -9.43 1.43 -11.30
N TRP A 111 -9.12 0.53 -10.37
CA TRP A 111 -9.58 0.59 -8.99
C TRP A 111 -9.12 1.89 -8.30
N MET A 112 -7.82 2.20 -8.34
CA MET A 112 -7.27 3.42 -7.72
C MET A 112 -7.90 4.70 -8.28
N ARG A 113 -8.15 4.80 -9.58
CA ARG A 113 -8.84 5.97 -10.15
C ARG A 113 -10.24 6.19 -9.60
N ARG A 114 -10.92 5.11 -9.23
CA ARG A 114 -12.29 5.14 -8.68
C ARG A 114 -12.30 5.38 -7.17
N THR A 115 -11.35 4.79 -6.44
CA THR A 115 -11.37 4.73 -4.97
C THR A 115 -10.39 5.68 -4.30
N HIS A 116 -9.34 6.13 -4.99
CA HIS A 116 -8.31 6.96 -4.38
C HIS A 116 -8.70 8.44 -4.40
N PRO A 117 -8.78 9.13 -3.24
CA PRO A 117 -9.20 10.54 -3.19
C PRO A 117 -8.32 11.47 -4.02
N SER A 118 -7.02 11.20 -4.14
CA SER A 118 -6.12 12.01 -4.96
C SER A 118 -6.25 11.82 -6.48
N LEU A 119 -6.92 10.75 -6.94
CA LEU A 119 -7.05 10.43 -8.37
C LEU A 119 -8.46 10.62 -8.94
N ASP A 120 -9.51 10.66 -8.13
CA ASP A 120 -10.89 10.73 -8.63
C ASP A 120 -11.23 12.14 -9.16
N PRO A 121 -11.33 12.37 -10.49
CA PRO A 121 -11.66 13.68 -11.02
C PRO A 121 -13.09 14.14 -10.69
N GLY A 122 -13.96 13.23 -10.26
CA GLY A 122 -15.34 13.52 -9.87
C GLY A 122 -15.55 13.78 -8.39
N LEU A 123 -14.48 13.85 -7.58
CA LEU A 123 -14.60 14.26 -6.18
C LEU A 123 -15.07 15.74 -6.13
N PRO A 124 -16.11 16.07 -5.36
CA PRO A 124 -16.64 17.43 -5.31
C PRO A 124 -15.60 18.48 -4.88
N GLU A 125 -15.51 19.61 -5.58
CA GLU A 125 -14.50 20.64 -5.31
C GLU A 125 -14.61 21.21 -3.88
N ASN A 126 -15.82 21.35 -3.35
CA ASN A 126 -16.02 21.80 -1.97
C ASN A 126 -15.45 20.82 -0.93
N LEU A 127 -15.41 19.51 -1.22
CA LEU A 127 -14.75 18.51 -0.39
C LEU A 127 -13.23 18.60 -0.56
N VAL A 128 -12.73 18.79 -1.79
CA VAL A 128 -11.30 19.04 -2.05
C VAL A 128 -10.79 20.26 -1.29
N GLU A 129 -11.52 21.37 -1.34
CA GLU A 129 -11.22 22.60 -0.59
C GLU A 129 -11.25 22.37 0.92
N ALA A 130 -12.23 21.62 1.43
CA ALA A 130 -12.31 21.29 2.86
C ALA A 130 -11.08 20.47 3.30
N VAL A 131 -10.69 19.46 2.54
CA VAL A 131 -9.46 18.69 2.82
C VAL A 131 -8.23 19.58 2.72
N ARG A 132 -8.12 20.47 1.72
CA ARG A 132 -6.98 21.40 1.57
C ARG A 132 -6.85 22.41 2.70
N SER A 133 -7.95 22.74 3.40
CA SER A 133 -7.89 23.58 4.59
C SER A 133 -7.17 22.92 5.77
N VAL A 134 -7.11 21.58 5.76
CA VAL A 134 -6.43 20.75 6.76
C VAL A 134 -5.07 20.27 6.25
N VAL A 135 -5.01 19.79 5.01
CA VAL A 135 -3.79 19.30 4.34
C VAL A 135 -3.56 20.06 3.03
N PRO A 136 -2.81 21.19 3.04
CA PRO A 136 -2.68 22.08 1.89
C PRO A 136 -2.09 21.44 0.62
N SER A 137 -1.33 20.36 0.75
CA SER A 137 -0.73 19.63 -0.38
C SER A 137 -1.70 18.68 -1.09
N PHE A 138 -2.94 18.52 -0.63
CA PHE A 138 -3.89 17.59 -1.25
C PHE A 138 -4.12 17.94 -2.73
N ARG A 139 -3.80 16.97 -3.61
CA ARG A 139 -3.77 17.10 -5.09
C ARG A 139 -2.85 18.21 -5.61
N ASN A 140 -1.75 18.50 -4.93
CA ASN A 140 -0.74 19.43 -5.41
C ASN A 140 0.69 18.97 -5.05
N PRO A 141 1.48 18.46 -6.03
CA PRO A 141 1.13 18.31 -7.45
C PRO A 141 0.08 17.21 -7.69
N GLU A 142 -0.58 17.25 -8.85
CA GLU A 142 -1.36 16.10 -9.33
C GLU A 142 -0.42 14.93 -9.60
N MET A 143 -0.79 13.74 -9.09
CA MET A 143 -0.02 12.52 -9.30
C MET A 143 -0.65 11.70 -10.42
N ASN A 144 0.20 11.22 -11.32
CA ASN A 144 -0.16 10.18 -12.28
C ASN A 144 -0.54 8.89 -11.51
N PRO A 145 -1.58 8.15 -11.92
CA PRO A 145 -1.97 6.90 -11.27
C PRO A 145 -0.88 5.84 -11.15
N ILE A 146 0.02 5.73 -12.13
CA ILE A 146 1.15 4.79 -12.09
C ILE A 146 2.15 5.23 -11.02
N ASP A 147 2.47 6.52 -10.95
CA ASP A 147 3.36 7.04 -9.91
C ASP A 147 2.78 6.83 -8.52
N LEU A 148 1.47 7.00 -8.36
CA LEU A 148 0.78 6.76 -7.09
C LEU A 148 0.72 5.27 -6.74
N LEU A 149 0.49 4.39 -7.73
CA LEU A 149 0.52 2.94 -7.54
C LEU A 149 1.85 2.52 -6.92
N TRP A 150 2.96 3.00 -7.48
CA TRP A 150 4.30 2.70 -7.01
C TRP A 150 4.65 3.41 -5.71
N ALA A 151 4.19 4.65 -5.50
CA ALA A 151 4.36 5.33 -4.21
C ALA A 151 3.75 4.55 -3.04
N ASN A 152 2.67 3.80 -3.29
CA ASN A 152 1.93 3.06 -2.26
C ASN A 152 2.40 1.62 -2.06
N ARG A 153 3.37 1.14 -2.86
CA ARG A 153 3.84 -0.26 -2.85
C ARG A 153 5.35 -0.40 -2.77
N CYS A 154 6.08 0.65 -3.09
CA CYS A 154 7.52 0.64 -3.08
C CYS A 154 8.10 1.18 -1.78
N PHE A 155 9.25 0.63 -1.41
CA PHE A 155 10.08 1.15 -0.36
C PHE A 155 11.14 2.07 -0.96
N ARG A 156 11.64 3.03 -0.17
CA ARG A 156 12.83 3.80 -0.56
C ARG A 156 14.07 3.14 0.01
N MET A 157 14.91 2.59 -0.86
CA MET A 157 16.08 1.81 -0.45
C MET A 157 17.35 2.25 -1.17
N PRO A 158 18.51 2.33 -0.47
CA PRO A 158 19.79 2.50 -1.13
C PRO A 158 20.25 1.15 -1.71
N MET A 159 20.08 0.97 -3.02
CA MET A 159 20.46 -0.29 -3.71
C MET A 159 21.98 -0.52 -3.76
N HIS A 160 22.76 0.52 -3.45
CA HIS A 160 24.20 0.48 -3.24
C HIS A 160 24.57 1.36 -2.03
N PRO A 161 25.67 1.04 -1.30
CA PRO A 161 26.06 1.78 -0.09
C PRO A 161 26.26 3.29 -0.27
N THR A 162 26.57 3.73 -1.48
CA THR A 162 26.82 5.14 -1.81
C THR A 162 25.72 5.77 -2.67
N ALA A 163 24.69 5.02 -3.04
CA ALA A 163 23.62 5.51 -3.90
C ALA A 163 22.54 6.23 -3.09
N THR A 164 21.89 7.20 -3.72
CA THR A 164 20.65 7.79 -3.20
C THR A 164 19.55 6.75 -3.19
N ALA A 165 18.70 6.78 -2.16
CA ALA A 165 17.58 5.86 -2.08
C ALA A 165 16.55 6.10 -3.21
N GLU A 166 16.26 5.04 -3.95
CA GLU A 166 15.27 5.00 -5.03
C GLU A 166 14.04 4.19 -4.60
N ARG A 167 12.90 4.35 -5.29
CA ARG A 167 11.72 3.51 -5.07
C ARG A 167 11.97 2.11 -5.66
N VAL A 168 11.72 1.12 -4.81
CA VAL A 168 11.93 -0.28 -5.11
C VAL A 168 10.70 -1.07 -4.68
N LEU A 169 10.10 -1.81 -5.61
CA LEU A 169 9.09 -2.80 -5.29
C LEU A 169 9.78 -4.06 -4.77
N VAL A 170 9.36 -4.50 -3.58
CA VAL A 170 9.76 -5.78 -3.00
C VAL A 170 8.58 -6.73 -3.22
N PRO A 171 8.66 -7.64 -4.21
CA PRO A 171 7.51 -8.46 -4.58
C PRO A 171 7.04 -9.33 -3.40
N ILE A 172 5.75 -9.63 -3.35
CA ILE A 172 5.06 -10.39 -2.29
C ILE A 172 4.92 -9.59 -0.99
N VAL A 173 5.92 -8.79 -0.61
CA VAL A 173 5.81 -7.89 0.56
C VAL A 173 4.76 -6.81 0.32
N ASP A 174 4.61 -6.34 -0.93
CA ASP A 174 3.59 -5.35 -1.32
C ASP A 174 2.15 -5.87 -1.22
N LEU A 175 1.97 -7.19 -1.02
CA LEU A 175 0.67 -7.83 -0.80
C LEU A 175 0.23 -7.81 0.67
N LEU A 176 1.13 -7.43 1.60
CA LEU A 176 0.79 -7.28 3.00
C LEU A 176 0.02 -5.96 3.19
N ASN A 177 -1.20 -6.07 3.71
CA ASN A 177 -1.99 -4.91 4.09
C ASN A 177 -1.40 -4.21 5.32
N HIS A 178 -1.72 -2.93 5.44
CA HIS A 178 -1.25 -2.13 6.54
C HIS A 178 -2.02 -2.40 7.84
N HIS A 179 -1.32 -2.44 8.96
CA HIS A 179 -1.87 -2.31 10.30
C HIS A 179 -0.80 -1.72 11.22
N ALA A 180 -1.17 -0.84 12.17
CA ALA A 180 -0.21 -0.21 13.10
C ALA A 180 0.52 -1.23 14.00
N GLY A 181 -0.13 -2.35 14.29
CA GLY A 181 0.46 -3.52 14.98
C GLY A 181 1.07 -4.58 14.05
N GLY A 182 1.26 -4.28 12.77
CA GLY A 182 1.84 -5.19 11.79
C GLY A 182 3.34 -5.42 12.00
N ALA A 183 3.92 -6.31 11.20
CA ALA A 183 5.34 -6.57 11.23
C ALA A 183 6.13 -5.35 10.74
N ILE A 184 7.26 -5.04 11.37
CA ILE A 184 8.22 -4.06 10.85
C ILE A 184 9.16 -4.80 9.89
N GLY A 185 9.10 -4.45 8.62
CA GLY A 185 10.01 -4.99 7.61
C GLY A 185 11.45 -4.50 7.80
N GLY A 186 12.43 -5.37 7.56
CA GLY A 186 13.85 -5.08 7.76
C GLY A 186 14.68 -5.27 6.50
N TRP A 187 15.41 -4.24 6.09
CA TRP A 187 16.41 -4.29 5.03
C TRP A 187 17.82 -4.42 5.60
N ASP A 188 18.54 -5.48 5.24
CA ASP A 188 19.90 -5.77 5.75
C ASP A 188 21.03 -5.46 4.74
N GLY A 189 20.69 -4.98 3.54
CA GLY A 189 21.64 -4.76 2.44
C GLY A 189 21.61 -5.85 1.35
N GLU A 190 21.11 -7.04 1.69
CA GLU A 190 21.04 -8.19 0.78
C GLU A 190 19.62 -8.75 0.63
N SER A 191 18.77 -8.62 1.64
CA SER A 191 17.39 -9.08 1.64
C SER A 191 16.46 -8.21 2.47
N PHE A 192 15.18 -8.20 2.07
CA PHE A 192 14.09 -7.64 2.87
C PHE A 192 13.40 -8.77 3.63
N ASN A 193 13.34 -8.63 4.95
CA ASN A 193 12.85 -9.66 5.85
C ASN A 193 11.56 -9.20 6.52
N VAL A 194 10.58 -10.09 6.61
CA VAL A 194 9.30 -9.85 7.31
C VAL A 194 8.99 -11.06 8.19
N ALA A 195 8.65 -10.81 9.45
CA ALA A 195 8.14 -11.82 10.37
C ALA A 195 6.61 -11.86 10.34
N THR A 196 6.03 -12.95 10.83
CA THR A 196 4.57 -13.11 10.93
C THR A 196 4.01 -12.16 12.00
N ALA A 197 3.00 -11.38 11.64
CA ALA A 197 2.25 -10.50 12.56
C ALA A 197 0.75 -10.59 12.26
N LEU A 198 -0.03 -11.11 13.21
CA LEU A 198 -1.46 -11.45 13.05
C LEU A 198 -2.36 -10.34 13.61
N ALA A 199 -2.13 -9.11 13.15
CA ALA A 199 -2.62 -7.92 13.81
C ALA A 199 -4.14 -7.70 13.69
N PHE A 200 -4.78 -8.34 12.71
CA PHE A 200 -6.23 -8.27 12.50
C PHE A 200 -7.05 -9.22 13.38
N GLY A 201 -6.41 -10.03 14.24
CA GLY A 201 -7.08 -11.08 15.01
C GLY A 201 -7.56 -12.26 14.15
N THR A 202 -7.09 -12.33 12.90
CA THR A 202 -7.32 -13.41 11.93
C THR A 202 -5.97 -14.06 11.57
N GLN A 203 -5.94 -14.90 10.52
CA GLN A 203 -4.69 -15.39 9.96
C GLN A 203 -4.04 -14.41 8.98
N GLU A 204 -4.69 -13.29 8.67
CA GLU A 204 -4.13 -12.27 7.79
C GLU A 204 -2.91 -11.62 8.44
N CYS A 205 -1.80 -11.64 7.70
CA CYS A 205 -0.55 -11.02 8.07
C CYS A 205 -0.56 -9.54 7.68
N ALA A 206 -0.10 -8.69 8.59
CA ALA A 206 -0.02 -7.26 8.36
C ALA A 206 1.42 -6.76 8.35
N LEU A 207 1.66 -5.66 7.63
CA LEU A 207 2.90 -4.90 7.68
C LEU A 207 2.62 -3.53 8.30
N ASP A 208 3.45 -3.12 9.25
CA ASP A 208 3.50 -1.71 9.63
C ASP A 208 4.33 -0.99 8.55
N TYR A 209 3.70 -0.06 7.84
CA TYR A 209 4.34 0.71 6.79
C TYR A 209 5.31 1.76 7.37
N GLY A 210 5.42 1.86 8.71
CA GLY A 210 6.41 2.65 9.42
C GLY A 210 6.17 4.14 9.27
N MET A 211 4.90 4.53 9.15
CA MET A 211 4.52 5.89 8.79
C MET A 211 4.05 6.66 10.01
N ASP A 212 4.72 7.77 10.28
CA ASP A 212 4.21 8.81 11.16
C ASP A 212 3.23 9.69 10.36
N ARG A 213 2.06 9.12 10.08
CA ARG A 213 0.97 9.79 9.34
C ARG A 213 -0.32 9.66 10.12
N ASP A 214 -1.08 10.75 10.15
CA ASP A 214 -2.43 10.69 10.69
C ASP A 214 -3.41 10.01 9.72
N ALA A 215 -4.63 9.72 10.18
CA ALA A 215 -5.62 9.02 9.37
C ALA A 215 -5.98 9.75 8.06
N LEU A 216 -5.95 11.09 8.05
CA LEU A 216 -6.26 11.89 6.85
C LEU A 216 -5.09 11.88 5.87
N GLU A 217 -3.85 11.96 6.38
CA GLU A 217 -2.65 11.77 5.58
C GLU A 217 -2.58 10.36 4.96
N MET A 218 -3.00 9.33 5.70
CA MET A 218 -3.16 7.98 5.18
C MET A 218 -4.18 7.93 4.05
N ALA A 219 -5.34 8.56 4.22
CA ALA A 219 -6.39 8.58 3.20
C ALA A 219 -5.93 9.28 1.90
N ILE A 220 -5.17 10.38 1.99
CA ILE A 220 -4.71 11.12 0.80
C ILE A 220 -3.49 10.49 0.11
N VAL A 221 -2.65 9.75 0.83
CA VAL A 221 -1.46 9.11 0.24
C VAL A 221 -1.79 7.69 -0.22
N TYR A 222 -2.44 6.90 0.62
CA TYR A 222 -2.67 5.47 0.38
C TYR A 222 -4.09 5.12 -0.07
N GLY A 223 -5.04 6.04 0.07
CA GLY A 223 -6.43 5.81 -0.33
C GLY A 223 -7.24 5.00 0.68
N PHE A 224 -6.78 4.88 1.92
CA PHE A 224 -7.52 4.27 3.02
C PHE A 224 -7.29 5.04 4.33
N ALA A 225 -8.25 4.99 5.25
CA ALA A 225 -8.09 5.51 6.60
C ALA A 225 -7.55 4.40 7.51
N ASP A 226 -6.39 4.61 8.13
CA ASP A 226 -5.93 3.69 9.16
C ASP A 226 -6.72 3.94 10.46
N THR A 227 -7.62 3.01 10.77
CA THR A 227 -8.41 3.06 12.01
C THR A 227 -7.63 2.59 13.23
N THR A 228 -6.43 2.05 13.03
CA THR A 228 -5.60 1.38 14.04
C THR A 228 -4.43 2.25 14.52
N ALA A 229 -4.07 3.29 13.75
CA ALA A 229 -3.10 4.30 14.15
C ALA A 229 -3.46 4.99 15.47
N ASP A 230 -2.42 5.26 16.27
CA ASP A 230 -2.53 5.97 17.54
C ASP A 230 -2.99 7.42 17.28
N SER A 231 -3.95 7.88 18.07
CA SER A 231 -4.62 9.16 17.86
C SER A 231 -3.79 10.37 18.28
N ARG A 232 -2.51 10.19 18.62
CA ARG A 232 -1.63 11.25 19.13
C ARG A 232 -1.43 12.41 18.14
N ALA A 233 -1.60 12.16 16.84
CA ALA A 233 -1.58 13.21 15.81
C ALA A 233 -2.89 14.01 15.68
N ALA A 234 -3.99 13.60 16.34
CA ALA A 234 -5.31 14.24 16.16
C ALA A 234 -5.45 15.64 16.77
N THR A 235 -4.49 16.09 17.58
CA THR A 235 -4.61 17.33 18.37
C THR A 235 -4.32 18.62 17.59
N THR A 236 -3.98 18.52 16.30
CA THR A 236 -3.56 19.68 15.47
C THR A 236 -4.65 20.20 14.55
N HIS A 237 -5.73 19.45 14.33
CA HIS A 237 -6.76 19.78 13.34
C HIS A 237 -7.93 20.55 13.95
N ASP A 238 -8.44 21.53 13.20
CA ASP A 238 -9.66 22.26 13.58
C ASP A 238 -10.88 21.31 13.52
N PRO A 239 -11.60 21.08 14.65
CA PRO A 239 -12.80 20.25 14.67
C PRO A 239 -13.84 20.66 13.63
N ALA A 240 -14.03 21.96 13.39
CA ALA A 240 -15.01 22.45 12.42
C ALA A 240 -14.62 22.08 10.98
N ALA A 241 -13.32 22.02 10.68
CA ALA A 241 -12.83 21.58 9.38
C ALA A 241 -13.07 20.08 9.17
N LEU A 242 -12.83 19.26 10.21
CA LEU A 242 -13.11 17.81 10.17
C LEU A 242 -14.61 17.53 10.01
N GLU A 243 -15.47 18.21 10.77
CA GLU A 243 -16.93 18.11 10.63
C GLU A 243 -17.39 18.47 9.21
N ARG A 244 -16.81 19.50 8.60
CA ARG A 244 -17.10 19.88 7.22
C ARG A 244 -16.71 18.77 6.24
N ILE A 245 -15.53 18.15 6.40
CA ILE A 245 -15.11 17.01 5.57
C ILE A 245 -16.11 15.85 5.71
N ILE A 246 -16.49 15.50 6.95
CA ILE A 246 -17.46 14.41 7.22
C ILE A 246 -18.79 14.69 6.54
N ALA A 247 -19.34 15.89 6.70
CA ALA A 247 -20.64 16.27 6.15
C ALA A 247 -20.64 16.20 4.61
N LEU A 248 -19.59 16.71 3.97
CA LEU A 248 -19.46 16.71 2.52
C LEU A 248 -19.21 15.31 1.94
N ALA A 249 -18.37 14.51 2.60
CA ALA A 249 -18.06 13.15 2.18
C ALA A 249 -19.20 12.15 2.45
N SER A 250 -20.21 12.54 3.23
CA SER A 250 -21.39 11.73 3.56
C SER A 250 -22.65 12.11 2.78
N LEU A 251 -22.57 13.04 1.84
CA LEU A 251 -23.74 13.44 1.03
C LEU A 251 -24.31 12.26 0.23
N PRO A 252 -25.65 12.22 0.00
CA PRO A 252 -26.24 11.20 -0.87
C PRO A 252 -25.60 11.21 -2.26
N GLY A 253 -25.17 10.02 -2.73
CA GLY A 253 -24.45 9.89 -4.00
C GLY A 253 -22.97 10.29 -3.94
N ALA A 254 -22.40 10.42 -2.73
CA ALA A 254 -20.96 10.57 -2.56
C ALA A 254 -20.19 9.48 -3.33
N ARG A 255 -19.04 9.89 -3.86
CA ARG A 255 -18.16 9.02 -4.63
C ARG A 255 -17.54 7.98 -3.71
N GLU A 256 -17.17 6.83 -4.25
CA GLU A 256 -16.45 5.78 -3.50
C GLU A 256 -15.16 6.34 -2.88
N SER A 257 -14.45 7.20 -3.62
CA SER A 257 -13.27 7.93 -3.18
C SER A 257 -13.49 8.94 -2.03
N SER A 258 -14.73 9.24 -1.66
CA SER A 258 -15.03 10.07 -0.49
C SER A 258 -14.95 9.27 0.82
N ALA A 259 -15.09 7.94 0.78
CA ALA A 259 -15.14 7.11 1.99
C ALA A 259 -13.85 7.17 2.82
N PRO A 260 -12.63 7.05 2.25
CA PRO A 260 -11.39 7.17 3.02
C PRO A 260 -11.27 8.52 3.74
N LEU A 261 -11.68 9.61 3.10
CA LEU A 261 -11.64 10.96 3.70
C LEU A 261 -12.62 11.10 4.86
N ARG A 262 -13.84 10.55 4.70
CA ARG A 262 -14.86 10.53 5.75
C ARG A 262 -14.38 9.74 6.96
N ASP A 263 -13.89 8.53 6.74
CA ASP A 263 -13.51 7.61 7.80
C ASP A 263 -12.29 8.13 8.57
N ALA A 264 -11.34 8.75 7.85
CA ALA A 264 -10.22 9.47 8.45
C ALA A 264 -10.67 10.66 9.32
N ALA A 265 -11.54 11.52 8.78
CA ALA A 265 -12.02 12.68 9.52
C ALA A 265 -12.84 12.29 10.76
N LEU A 266 -13.67 11.23 10.67
CA LEU A 266 -14.39 10.66 11.82
C LEU A 266 -13.41 10.18 12.91
N ARG A 267 -12.36 9.46 12.51
CA ARG A 267 -11.34 8.97 13.44
C ARG A 267 -10.65 10.11 14.16
N LEU A 268 -10.22 11.14 13.42
CA LEU A 268 -9.56 12.31 14.00
C LEU A 268 -10.49 13.10 14.91
N ALA A 269 -11.74 13.34 14.50
CA ALA A 269 -12.73 14.04 15.31
C ALA A 269 -13.02 13.31 16.63
N SER A 270 -13.10 11.97 16.61
CA SER A 270 -13.33 11.15 17.81
C SER A 270 -12.19 11.18 18.83
N ALA A 271 -11.00 11.60 18.40
CA ALA A 271 -9.80 11.67 19.23
C ALA A 271 -9.57 13.04 19.88
N ILE A 272 -10.33 14.06 19.49
CA ILE A 272 -10.24 15.40 20.08
C ILE A 272 -11.00 15.36 21.42
N PRO A 273 -10.35 15.64 22.56
CA PRO A 273 -11.03 15.68 23.86
C PRO A 273 -12.15 16.72 23.84
N GLU A 274 -13.29 16.41 24.46
CA GLU A 274 -14.34 17.41 24.60
C GLU A 274 -13.83 18.61 25.41
N PRO A 275 -14.21 19.86 25.06
CA PRO A 275 -13.83 21.04 25.81
C PRO A 275 -14.25 20.90 27.29
N GLY A 276 -13.29 20.66 28.18
CA GLY A 276 -13.53 20.49 29.62
C GLY A 276 -13.39 19.06 30.15
N SER A 277 -13.08 18.05 29.34
CA SER A 277 -12.71 16.73 29.85
C SER A 277 -11.30 16.77 30.46
N VAL A 278 -11.22 16.63 31.79
CA VAL A 278 -9.94 16.43 32.48
C VAL A 278 -9.42 15.03 32.13
N PRO A 279 -8.17 14.87 31.67
CA PRO A 279 -7.61 13.55 31.42
C PRO A 279 -7.69 12.72 32.71
N PRO A 280 -8.09 11.44 32.65
CA PRO A 280 -7.99 10.57 33.82
C PRO A 280 -6.54 10.50 34.30
N PRO A 281 -6.32 10.39 35.64
CA PRO A 281 -4.98 10.38 36.24
C PRO A 281 -4.13 9.19 35.82
#